data_AF-A0A7C3M4S2-F1
#
_entry.id   AF-A0A7C3M4S2-F1
#
_cell.length_a   1.000
_cell.length_b   1.000
_cell.length_c   1.000
_cell.angle_alpha   90.00
_cell.angle_beta   90.00
_cell.angle_gamma   90.00
#
_symmetry.space_group_name_H-M   'P 1'
#
loop_
_entity.id
_entity.type
_entity.pdbx_description
1 polymer ?
#
loop_
_entity_poly.entity_id
_entity_poly.type
_entity_poly.pdbx_seq_one_letter_code
_entity_poly.pdbx_strand_id
1 'polypeptide(L)'
;MLSEKEKNKMIEKLRNFKLPYREDVIRKDDGKIIVDWEKISEMEKNAEEGTHLAELLYGTYDHLIELGILSTKPEGNYQLSDGLIFLNPYSHGLVPLYFTRREDAEAYKKANFEGAHYPVYIFKLSS
;
A
#
# COMPACT_ATOMS: atom_id res chain seq x y z
N MET A 1 -0.47 24.96 -29.73
CA MET A 1 -0.96 23.58 -29.94
C MET A 1 0.24 22.65 -30.00
N LEU A 2 0.24 21.54 -29.26
CA LEU A 2 1.31 20.53 -29.34
C LEU A 2 1.23 19.77 -30.68
N SER A 3 2.38 19.43 -31.26
CA SER A 3 2.47 18.54 -32.42
C SER A 3 2.08 17.10 -32.07
N GLU A 4 1.71 16.31 -33.08
CA GLU A 4 1.40 14.87 -32.95
C GLU A 4 2.51 14.11 -32.20
N LYS A 5 3.77 14.43 -32.51
CA LYS A 5 4.97 13.82 -31.92
C LYS A 5 5.10 14.16 -30.43
N GLU A 6 4.84 15.40 -30.04
CA GLU A 6 4.89 15.83 -28.65
C GLU A 6 3.75 15.22 -27.82
N LYS A 7 2.55 15.11 -28.40
CA LYS A 7 1.42 14.40 -27.77
C LYS A 7 1.76 12.94 -27.51
N ASN A 8 2.30 12.23 -28.51
CA ASN A 8 2.67 10.82 -28.35
C ASN A 8 3.76 10.62 -27.29
N LYS A 9 4.77 11.51 -27.24
CA LYS A 9 5.80 11.48 -26.20
C LYS A 9 5.22 11.76 -24.79
N MET A 10 4.25 12.65 -24.68
CA MET A 10 3.54 12.90 -23.41
C MET A 10 2.72 11.69 -22.97
N ILE A 11 1.98 11.06 -23.89
CA ILE A 11 1.19 9.86 -23.61
C ILE A 11 2.10 8.72 -23.16
N GLU A 12 3.23 8.52 -23.82
CA GLU A 12 4.20 7.49 -23.44
C GLU A 12 4.81 7.78 -22.06
N LYS A 13 5.14 9.05 -21.78
CA LYS A 13 5.62 9.47 -20.46
C LYS A 13 4.57 9.24 -19.37
N LEU A 14 3.30 9.51 -19.64
CA LEU A 14 2.18 9.27 -18.71
C LEU A 14 1.94 7.77 -18.49
N ARG A 15 2.05 6.95 -19.54
CA ARG A 15 1.94 5.48 -19.42
C ARG A 15 3.03 4.86 -18.57
N ASN A 16 4.23 5.43 -18.61
CA ASN A 16 5.39 4.95 -17.87
C ASN A 16 5.63 5.72 -16.57
N PHE A 17 4.73 6.63 -16.19
CA PHE A 17 4.88 7.40 -14.97
C PHE A 17 4.66 6.48 -13.77
N LYS A 18 5.68 6.36 -12.92
CA LYS A 18 5.60 5.73 -11.61
C LYS A 18 5.82 6.80 -10.56
N LEU A 19 5.02 6.76 -9.50
CA LEU A 19 5.29 7.59 -8.34
C LEU A 19 6.61 7.17 -7.68
N PRO A 20 7.37 8.13 -7.12
CA PRO A 20 8.50 7.77 -6.27
C PRO A 20 8.01 6.99 -5.06
N TYR A 21 8.84 6.09 -4.54
CA TYR A 21 8.52 5.28 -3.38
C TYR A 21 9.65 5.29 -2.37
N ARG A 22 9.34 4.91 -1.12
CA ARG A 22 10.32 4.83 -0.04
C ARG A 22 11.03 3.48 -0.07
N GLU A 23 12.24 3.45 -0.61
CA GLU A 23 13.05 2.23 -0.66
C GLU A 23 13.46 1.73 0.74
N ASP A 24 13.64 2.63 1.71
CA ASP A 24 14.15 2.29 3.04
C ASP A 24 13.13 1.59 3.96
N VAL A 25 11.88 1.41 3.50
CA VAL A 25 10.85 0.60 4.20
C VAL A 25 10.79 -0.83 3.66
N ILE A 26 11.57 -1.15 2.62
CA ILE A 26 11.61 -2.48 2.01
C ILE A 26 13.04 -2.99 2.05
N ARG A 27 13.26 -4.14 2.69
CA ARG A 27 14.56 -4.84 2.67
C ARG A 27 14.40 -6.24 2.13
N LYS A 28 15.44 -6.72 1.45
CA LYS A 28 15.54 -8.11 1.02
C LYS A 28 16.49 -8.83 1.97
N ASP A 29 16.02 -9.92 2.56
CA ASP A 29 16.75 -10.73 3.53
C ASP A 29 16.57 -12.21 3.15
N ASP A 30 17.67 -12.89 2.81
CA ASP A 30 17.67 -14.29 2.32
C ASP A 30 16.62 -14.60 1.24
N GLY A 31 16.45 -13.67 0.29
CA GLY A 31 15.47 -13.82 -0.80
C GLY A 31 14.03 -13.49 -0.41
N LYS A 32 13.73 -13.28 0.88
CA LYS A 32 12.44 -12.80 1.37
C LYS A 32 12.39 -11.28 1.36
N ILE A 33 11.28 -10.72 0.89
CA ILE A 33 10.98 -9.28 1.01
C ILE A 33 10.37 -9.04 2.39
N ILE A 34 10.98 -8.13 3.15
CA ILE A 34 10.55 -7.69 4.49
C ILE A 34 10.17 -6.23 4.39
N VAL A 35 9.00 -5.89 4.94
CA VAL A 35 8.44 -4.53 4.91
C VAL A 35 8.42 -3.97 6.34
N ASP A 36 8.90 -2.74 6.49
CA ASP A 36 8.86 -1.98 7.73
C ASP A 36 7.50 -1.28 7.86
N TRP A 37 6.52 -2.02 8.39
CA TRP A 37 5.16 -1.53 8.58
C TRP A 37 5.04 -0.43 9.66
N GLU A 38 6.01 -0.32 10.57
CA GLU A 38 6.05 0.76 11.56
C GLU A 38 6.33 2.10 10.87
N LYS A 39 7.35 2.16 10.01
CA LYS A 39 7.61 3.35 9.19
C LYS A 39 6.47 3.70 8.25
N ILE A 40 5.81 2.71 7.66
CA ILE A 40 4.62 2.95 6.81
C ILE A 40 3.50 3.57 7.65
N SER A 41 3.22 3.04 8.85
CA SER A 41 2.23 3.62 9.76
C SER A 41 2.57 5.07 10.15
N GLU A 42 3.85 5.37 10.40
CA GLU A 42 4.30 6.74 10.64
C GLU A 42 4.02 7.64 9.42
N MET A 43 4.26 7.16 8.21
CA MET A 43 3.93 7.91 7.00
C MET A 43 2.43 8.15 6.87
N GLU A 44 1.59 7.13 7.09
CA GLU A 44 0.12 7.25 7.03
C GLU A 44 -0.42 8.31 8.00
N LYS A 45 0.11 8.35 9.23
CA LYS A 45 -0.30 9.32 10.26
C LYS A 45 0.07 10.77 9.92
N ASN A 46 1.09 10.96 9.10
CA ASN A 46 1.64 12.28 8.77
C ASN A 46 1.39 12.72 7.32
N ALA A 47 0.84 11.84 6.47
CA ALA A 47 0.58 12.12 5.07
C ALA A 47 -0.72 12.92 4.92
N GLU A 48 -0.61 14.16 4.47
CA GLU A 48 -1.75 14.98 4.04
C GLU A 48 -1.92 14.90 2.51
N GLU A 49 -3.16 14.91 2.04
CA GLU A 49 -3.47 14.84 0.61
C GLU A 49 -2.80 15.99 -0.17
N GLY A 50 -2.22 15.67 -1.33
CA GLY A 50 -1.51 16.64 -2.16
C GLY A 50 -0.10 16.99 -1.68
N THR A 51 0.40 16.35 -0.61
CA THR A 51 1.79 16.52 -0.18
C THR A 51 2.73 15.50 -0.83
N HIS A 52 4.02 15.84 -0.88
CA HIS A 52 5.07 14.92 -1.32
C HIS A 52 5.10 13.62 -0.50
N LEU A 53 4.75 13.68 0.79
CA LEU A 53 4.70 12.50 1.65
C LEU A 53 3.56 11.55 1.24
N ALA A 54 2.40 12.08 0.86
CA ALA A 54 1.31 11.28 0.32
C ALA A 54 1.69 10.64 -1.03
N GLU A 55 2.36 11.38 -1.92
CA GLU A 55 2.88 10.81 -3.18
C GLU A 55 3.85 9.65 -2.93
N LEU A 56 4.76 9.80 -1.96
CA LEU A 56 5.69 8.75 -1.56
C LEU A 56 4.97 7.54 -0.94
N LEU A 57 3.95 7.78 -0.11
CA LEU A 57 3.13 6.72 0.48
C LEU A 57 2.41 5.91 -0.60
N TYR A 58 1.74 6.58 -1.55
CA TYR A 58 1.04 5.91 -2.64
C TYR A 58 1.99 5.18 -3.58
N GLY A 59 3.12 5.79 -3.94
CA GLY A 59 4.15 5.09 -4.71
C GLY A 59 4.71 3.87 -3.98
N THR A 60 4.81 3.93 -2.65
CA THR A 60 5.20 2.77 -1.82
C THR A 60 4.15 1.66 -1.88
N TYR A 61 2.87 1.98 -1.79
CA TYR A 61 1.81 0.99 -1.97
C TYR A 61 1.78 0.39 -3.38
N ASP A 62 1.93 1.21 -4.41
CA ASP A 62 1.99 0.75 -5.79
C ASP A 62 3.18 -0.22 -5.98
N HIS A 63 4.33 0.10 -5.40
CA HIS A 63 5.49 -0.78 -5.43
C HIS A 63 5.28 -2.09 -4.64
N LEU A 64 4.61 -2.04 -3.47
CA LEU A 64 4.26 -3.25 -2.71
C LEU A 64 3.26 -4.16 -3.45
N ILE A 65 2.40 -3.59 -4.30
CA ILE A 65 1.54 -4.36 -5.22
C ILE A 65 2.39 -5.03 -6.30
N GLU A 66 3.34 -4.31 -6.91
CA GLU A 66 4.26 -4.88 -7.92
C GLU A 66 5.10 -6.04 -7.35
N LEU A 67 5.50 -5.95 -6.08
CA LEU A 67 6.22 -7.00 -5.37
C LEU A 67 5.33 -8.15 -4.89
N GLY A 68 4.00 -8.05 -5.07
CA GLY A 68 3.04 -9.06 -4.65
C GLY A 68 2.86 -9.17 -3.13
N ILE A 69 3.19 -8.11 -2.38
CA ILE A 69 2.97 -8.03 -0.92
C ILE A 69 1.54 -7.55 -0.62
N LEU A 70 1.05 -6.63 -1.44
CA LEU A 70 -0.32 -6.16 -1.43
C LEU A 70 -1.04 -6.58 -2.72
N SER A 71 -2.36 -6.62 -2.67
CA SER A 71 -3.22 -6.89 -3.82
C SER A 71 -4.41 -5.95 -3.83
N THR A 72 -4.91 -5.62 -5.01
CA THR A 72 -6.20 -4.95 -5.18
C THR A 72 -7.37 -5.94 -5.26
N LYS A 73 -7.10 -7.25 -5.28
CA LYS A 73 -8.11 -8.30 -5.31
C LYS A 73 -8.38 -8.81 -3.89
N PRO A 74 -9.63 -8.88 -3.44
CA PRO A 74 -9.95 -9.46 -2.14
C PRO A 74 -9.68 -10.97 -2.10
N GLU A 75 -10.05 -11.71 -3.15
CA GLU A 75 -10.12 -13.16 -3.11
C GLU A 75 -8.75 -13.81 -2.86
N GLY A 76 -8.68 -14.68 -1.86
CA GLY A 76 -7.46 -15.38 -1.46
C GLY A 76 -6.50 -14.56 -0.60
N ASN A 77 -6.77 -13.26 -0.38
CA ASN A 77 -5.93 -12.34 0.37
C ASN A 77 -6.52 -12.04 1.76
N TYR A 78 -5.78 -11.27 2.57
CA TYR A 78 -6.09 -10.99 3.96
C TYR A 78 -6.63 -9.56 4.17
N GLN A 79 -7.68 -9.47 4.98
CA GLN A 79 -8.33 -8.22 5.40
C GLN A 79 -8.27 -8.07 6.92
N LEU A 80 -7.95 -6.86 7.37
CA LEU A 80 -8.15 -6.37 8.72
C LEU A 80 -9.53 -5.73 8.86
N SER A 81 -10.22 -6.04 9.95
CA SER A 81 -11.51 -5.43 10.28
C SER A 81 -11.77 -5.54 11.78
N ASP A 82 -12.53 -4.62 12.35
CA ASP A 82 -13.06 -4.72 13.71
C ASP A 82 -14.38 -5.53 13.80
N GLY A 83 -14.84 -6.06 12.67
CA GLY A 83 -16.13 -6.75 12.51
C GLY A 83 -17.21 -5.89 11.84
N LEU A 84 -17.01 -4.57 11.76
CA LEU A 84 -17.96 -3.63 11.15
C LEU A 84 -17.33 -2.85 10.00
N ILE A 85 -16.08 -2.43 10.14
CA ILE A 85 -15.38 -1.58 9.17
C ILE A 85 -14.12 -2.24 8.63
N PHE A 86 -13.71 -1.79 7.44
CA PHE A 86 -12.47 -2.18 6.78
C PHE A 86 -11.30 -1.35 7.32
N LEU A 87 -10.17 -2.00 7.63
CA LEU A 87 -9.04 -1.37 8.31
C LEU A 87 -7.69 -1.52 7.56
N ASN A 88 -7.69 -2.11 6.36
CA ASN A 88 -6.47 -2.18 5.56
C ASN A 88 -6.10 -0.80 4.98
N PRO A 89 -4.87 -0.64 4.47
CA PRO A 89 -4.50 0.56 3.74
C PRO A 89 -5.31 0.74 2.44
N TYR A 90 -5.38 1.99 2.01
CA TYR A 90 -5.94 2.40 0.71
C TYR A 90 -4.85 3.07 -0.13
N SER A 91 -4.68 2.64 -1.38
CA SER A 91 -3.85 3.40 -2.34
C SER A 91 -4.67 4.55 -2.91
N HIS A 92 -4.03 5.71 -3.09
CA HIS A 92 -4.65 6.93 -3.63
C HIS A 92 -5.97 7.30 -2.92
N GLY A 93 -6.08 6.99 -1.62
CA GLY A 93 -7.25 7.26 -0.77
C GLY A 93 -8.53 6.49 -1.12
N LEU A 94 -8.55 5.68 -2.18
CA LEU A 94 -9.79 5.11 -2.73
C LEU A 94 -9.72 3.62 -3.06
N VAL A 95 -8.53 3.08 -3.32
CA VAL A 95 -8.37 1.69 -3.76
C VAL A 95 -8.05 0.82 -2.54
N PRO A 96 -8.97 -0.04 -2.08
CA PRO A 96 -8.70 -0.91 -0.94
C PRO A 96 -7.60 -1.91 -1.29
N LEU A 97 -6.66 -2.09 -0.37
CA LEU A 97 -5.55 -3.02 -0.53
C LEU A 97 -5.70 -4.20 0.42
N TYR A 98 -5.32 -5.39 -0.03
CA TYR A 98 -5.37 -6.63 0.72
C TYR A 98 -3.97 -7.18 0.88
N PHE A 99 -3.65 -7.72 2.06
CA PHE A 99 -2.34 -8.33 2.29
C PHE A 99 -2.31 -9.71 1.64
N THR A 100 -1.27 -10.03 0.87
CA THR A 100 -1.13 -11.37 0.27
C THR A 100 -0.56 -12.38 1.26
N ARG A 101 0.13 -11.90 2.30
CA ARG A 101 0.74 -12.68 3.36
C ARG A 101 0.15 -12.30 4.72
N ARG A 102 -0.05 -13.30 5.58
CA ARG A 102 -0.64 -13.08 6.90
C ARG A 102 0.30 -12.32 7.83
N GLU A 103 1.60 -12.57 7.75
CA GLU A 103 2.59 -11.91 8.59
C GLU A 103 2.63 -10.38 8.40
N ASP A 104 2.38 -9.89 7.18
CA ASP A 104 2.31 -8.45 6.91
C ASP A 104 1.03 -7.84 7.48
N ALA A 105 -0.10 -8.55 7.37
CA ALA A 105 -1.35 -8.14 8.00
C ALA A 105 -1.20 -8.04 9.52
N GLU A 106 -0.48 -8.97 10.15
CA GLU A 106 -0.19 -8.96 11.59
C GLU A 106 0.76 -7.82 11.99
N ALA A 107 1.83 -7.60 11.21
CA ALA A 107 2.77 -6.51 11.45
C ALA A 107 2.11 -5.13 11.28
N TYR A 108 1.32 -4.94 10.22
CA TYR A 108 0.54 -3.71 10.01
C TYR A 108 -0.49 -3.52 11.12
N LYS A 109 -1.21 -4.59 11.51
CA LYS A 109 -2.17 -4.53 12.63
C LYS A 109 -1.49 -4.00 13.89
N LYS A 110 -0.30 -4.51 14.21
CA LYS A 110 0.48 -4.06 15.37
C LYS A 110 0.87 -2.59 15.23
N ALA A 111 1.48 -2.20 14.10
CA ALA A 111 1.95 -0.83 13.89
C ALA A 111 0.83 0.23 13.98
N ASN A 112 -0.36 -0.09 13.48
CA ASN A 112 -1.46 0.88 13.37
C ASN A 112 -2.48 0.82 14.52
N PHE A 113 -2.66 -0.33 15.16
CA PHE A 113 -3.76 -0.55 16.10
C PHE A 113 -3.31 -1.15 17.45
N GLU A 114 -2.01 -1.20 17.74
CA GLU A 114 -1.53 -1.52 19.09
C GLU A 114 -2.09 -0.52 20.11
N GLY A 115 -2.79 -1.03 21.12
CA GLY A 115 -3.48 -0.22 22.13
C GLY A 115 -4.92 0.18 21.78
N ALA A 116 -5.46 -0.23 20.62
CA ALA A 116 -6.87 -0.02 20.30
C ALA A 116 -7.79 -0.65 21.37
N HIS A 117 -8.84 0.07 21.78
CA HIS A 117 -9.85 -0.42 22.73
C HIS A 117 -10.90 -1.36 22.11
N TYR A 118 -10.75 -1.68 20.83
CA TYR A 118 -11.62 -2.57 20.06
C TYR A 118 -10.79 -3.72 19.46
N PRO A 119 -11.39 -4.89 19.25
CA PRO A 119 -10.69 -5.99 18.62
C PRO A 119 -10.42 -5.69 17.14
N VAL A 120 -9.25 -6.08 16.65
CA VAL A 120 -8.92 -6.07 15.22
C VAL A 120 -8.66 -7.51 14.78
N TYR A 121 -9.45 -7.98 13.84
CA TYR A 121 -9.40 -9.34 13.30
C TYR A 121 -8.70 -9.35 11.96
N ILE A 122 -8.12 -10.50 11.60
CA ILE A 122 -7.52 -10.75 10.28
C ILE A 122 -8.24 -11.93 9.65
N PHE A 123 -8.91 -11.68 8.53
CA PHE A 123 -9.67 -12.66 7.78
C PHE A 123 -8.96 -12.99 6.47
N LYS A 124 -8.98 -14.26 6.07
CA LYS A 124 -8.66 -14.63 4.69
C LYS A 124 -9.97 -14.66 3.92
N LEU A 125 -10.05 -13.89 2.84
CA LEU A 125 -11.27 -13.80 2.04
C LEU A 125 -11.33 -14.99 1.09
N SER A 126 -12.37 -15.81 1.23
CA SER A 126 -12.67 -16.90 0.31
C SER A 126 -13.45 -16.39 -0.91
N SER A 127 -13.33 -17.12 -2.01
CA SER A 127 -14.09 -16.94 -3.25
C SER A 127 -15.60 -17.03 -3.04
#